data_AF-A0A183B8U1-F1
#
_entry.id   AF-A0A183B8U1-F1
#
_cell.length_a   1.000
_cell.length_b   1.000
_cell.length_c   1.000
_cell.angle_alpha   90.00
_cell.angle_beta   90.00
_cell.angle_gamma   90.00
#
_symmetry.space_group_name_H-M   'P 1'
#
loop_
_entity.id
_entity.type
_entity.pdbx_description
1 polymer ?
#
loop_
_entity_poly.entity_id
_entity_poly.type
_entity_poly.pdbx_seq_one_letter_code
_entity_poly.pdbx_strand_id
1 'polypeptide(L)'
;MNPLTGHRQFSFNGGDPRRRYKKTTYQLHLSSNLSTSYRGIEALYIKPKNEVFARHVLATTKQENGQSVDQFIQKLHSLAIDCNFLSVSAEKHRDEAIRDAFITGAISNSIRQRLLEKYNLDLQHASEDARMLEHAQQQSQI
;
A
#
# COMPACT_ATOMS: atom_id res chain seq x y z
N MET A 1 -74.15 -1.11 10.99
CA MET A 1 -74.56 -1.83 9.76
C MET A 1 -74.35 -0.86 8.62
N ASN A 2 -73.43 -0.98 7.65
CA ASN A 2 -72.56 -2.04 7.15
C ASN A 2 -71.24 -1.40 6.63
N PRO A 3 -70.10 -2.12 6.58
CA PRO A 3 -68.91 -1.70 5.86
C PRO A 3 -68.89 -2.27 4.42
N LEU A 4 -68.44 -1.50 3.43
CA LEU A 4 -68.08 -2.00 2.09
C LEU A 4 -66.70 -1.47 1.72
N THR A 5 -65.67 -2.10 2.28
CA THR A 5 -64.28 -1.93 1.85
C THR A 5 -64.02 -2.99 0.78
N GLY A 6 -63.77 -2.56 -0.45
CA GLY A 6 -63.51 -3.44 -1.59
C GLY A 6 -62.30 -4.34 -1.36
N HIS A 7 -62.55 -5.64 -1.24
CA HIS A 7 -61.52 -6.66 -1.29
C HIS A 7 -60.90 -6.71 -2.68
N ARG A 8 -59.68 -6.17 -2.83
CA ARG A 8 -58.83 -6.46 -3.98
C ARG A 8 -58.27 -7.88 -3.76
N GLN A 9 -58.79 -8.86 -4.49
CA GLN A 9 -58.26 -10.22 -4.51
C GLN A 9 -56.80 -10.18 -4.96
N PHE A 10 -55.86 -10.43 -4.05
CA PHE A 10 -54.50 -10.80 -4.42
C PHE A 10 -54.53 -12.27 -4.85
N SER A 11 -54.65 -12.49 -6.16
CA SER A 11 -54.37 -13.79 -6.77
C SER A 11 -52.90 -14.13 -6.51
N PHE A 12 -52.66 -15.00 -5.54
CA PHE A 12 -51.36 -15.65 -5.36
C PHE A 12 -51.13 -16.59 -6.55
N ASN A 13 -50.42 -16.09 -7.56
CA ASN A 13 -49.81 -16.94 -8.58
C ASN A 13 -48.82 -17.88 -7.89
N GLY A 14 -49.10 -19.18 -7.94
CA GLY A 14 -48.39 -20.25 -7.25
C GLY A 14 -46.96 -20.47 -7.74
N GLY A 15 -46.04 -19.59 -7.37
CA GLY A 15 -44.60 -19.82 -7.42
C GLY A 15 -44.08 -20.17 -6.02
N ASP A 16 -43.62 -21.40 -5.82
CA ASP A 16 -43.08 -21.90 -4.55
C ASP A 16 -42.05 -20.91 -3.94
N PRO A 17 -42.32 -20.30 -2.77
CA PRO A 17 -41.43 -19.34 -2.12
C PRO A 17 -40.02 -19.91 -1.90
N ARG A 18 -39.91 -21.23 -1.70
CA ARG A 18 -38.65 -21.93 -1.41
C ARG A 18 -37.65 -21.89 -2.58
N ARG A 19 -38.10 -21.67 -3.82
CA ARG A 19 -37.20 -21.51 -4.98
C ARG A 19 -36.52 -20.14 -5.03
N ARG A 20 -37.18 -19.09 -4.55
CA ARG A 20 -36.61 -17.73 -4.51
C ARG A 20 -35.52 -17.62 -3.44
N TYR A 21 -35.77 -18.12 -2.24
CA TYR A 21 -34.78 -18.09 -1.14
C TYR A 21 -33.49 -18.85 -1.51
N LYS A 22 -33.59 -20.04 -2.12
CA LYS A 22 -32.40 -20.80 -2.51
C LYS A 22 -31.55 -20.03 -3.53
N LYS A 23 -32.15 -19.47 -4.58
CA LYS A 23 -31.40 -18.73 -5.63
C LYS A 23 -30.73 -17.47 -5.06
N THR A 24 -31.39 -16.76 -4.17
CA THR A 24 -30.83 -15.56 -3.51
C THR A 24 -29.71 -15.92 -2.53
N THR A 25 -29.87 -16.98 -1.72
CA THR A 25 -28.84 -17.42 -0.77
C THR A 25 -27.58 -17.93 -1.48
N TYR A 26 -27.72 -18.71 -2.56
CA TYR A 26 -26.55 -19.15 -3.35
C TYR A 26 -25.84 -17.99 -4.04
N GLN A 27 -26.59 -17.01 -4.59
CA GLN A 27 -25.97 -15.82 -5.21
C GLN A 27 -25.26 -14.92 -4.20
N LEU A 28 -25.85 -14.69 -3.01
CA LEU A 28 -25.24 -13.90 -1.95
C LEU A 28 -23.96 -14.58 -1.42
N HIS A 29 -24.01 -15.88 -1.12
CA HIS A 29 -22.81 -16.63 -0.68
C HIS A 29 -21.70 -16.66 -1.74
N LEU A 30 -22.05 -16.75 -3.02
CA LEU A 30 -21.06 -16.76 -4.09
C LEU A 30 -20.37 -15.39 -4.22
N SER A 31 -21.12 -14.28 -4.10
CA SER A 31 -20.56 -12.91 -4.11
C SER A 31 -19.69 -12.57 -2.89
N SER A 32 -20.06 -13.05 -1.70
CA SER A 32 -19.29 -12.85 -0.48
C SER A 32 -18.00 -13.66 -0.50
N ASN A 33 -18.03 -14.90 -1.00
CA ASN A 33 -16.83 -15.73 -1.18
C ASN A 33 -15.92 -15.22 -2.30
N LEU A 34 -16.49 -14.72 -3.39
CA LEU A 34 -15.72 -14.10 -4.46
C LEU A 34 -14.98 -12.87 -3.90
N SER A 35 -15.69 -11.91 -3.32
CA SER A 35 -15.07 -10.71 -2.74
C SER A 35 -14.04 -10.99 -1.63
N THR A 36 -14.24 -12.02 -0.79
CA THR A 36 -13.22 -12.45 0.20
C THR A 36 -12.03 -13.15 -0.44
N SER A 37 -12.24 -13.95 -1.48
CA SER A 37 -11.16 -14.60 -2.24
C SER A 37 -10.31 -13.59 -3.01
N TYR A 38 -10.92 -12.60 -3.66
CA TYR A 38 -10.19 -11.52 -4.34
C TYR A 38 -9.35 -10.69 -3.35
N ARG A 39 -9.90 -10.34 -2.18
CA ARG A 39 -9.13 -9.66 -1.12
C ARG A 39 -7.98 -10.52 -0.59
N GLY A 40 -8.19 -11.83 -0.47
CA GLY A 40 -7.13 -12.77 -0.08
C GLY A 40 -6.02 -12.87 -1.13
N ILE A 41 -6.36 -12.87 -2.41
CA ILE A 41 -5.39 -12.91 -3.51
C ILE A 41 -4.62 -11.59 -3.61
N GLU A 42 -5.27 -10.44 -3.44
CA GLU A 42 -4.59 -9.14 -3.35
C GLU A 42 -3.62 -9.10 -2.17
N ALA A 43 -4.03 -9.56 -0.98
CA ALA A 43 -3.15 -9.61 0.18
C ALA A 43 -1.96 -10.59 0.02
N LEU A 44 -2.12 -11.67 -0.76
CA LEU A 44 -1.05 -12.62 -1.05
C LEU A 44 -0.13 -12.17 -2.20
N TYR A 45 -0.61 -11.30 -3.10
CA TYR A 45 0.12 -10.84 -4.28
C TYR A 45 0.75 -9.45 -4.14
N ILE A 46 0.25 -8.63 -3.20
CA ILE A 46 0.85 -7.31 -2.92
C ILE A 46 2.08 -7.52 -2.04
N LYS A 47 3.24 -7.61 -2.68
CA LYS A 47 4.53 -7.45 -1.98
C LYS A 47 4.45 -6.15 -1.19
N PRO A 48 4.66 -6.15 0.15
CA PRO A 48 4.59 -4.93 0.94
C PRO A 48 5.53 -3.90 0.31
N LYS A 49 5.00 -2.72 -0.04
CA LYS A 49 5.82 -1.70 -0.69
C LYS A 49 6.86 -1.25 0.31
N ASN A 50 8.13 -1.32 -0.08
CA ASN A 50 9.21 -0.81 0.75
C ASN A 50 9.19 0.72 0.67
N GLU A 51 8.63 1.35 1.70
CA GLU A 51 8.49 2.81 1.75
C GLU A 51 9.85 3.52 1.71
N VAL A 52 10.88 2.94 2.33
CA VAL A 52 12.24 3.49 2.38
C VAL A 52 12.82 3.52 0.97
N PHE A 53 12.65 2.43 0.22
CA PHE A 53 13.05 2.35 -1.17
C PHE A 53 12.26 3.31 -2.06
N ALA A 54 10.94 3.37 -1.92
CA ALA A 54 10.10 4.27 -2.72
C ALA A 54 10.49 5.74 -2.51
N ARG A 55 10.72 6.15 -1.25
CA ARG A 55 11.19 7.51 -0.92
C ARG A 55 12.58 7.79 -1.47
N HIS A 56 13.48 6.81 -1.44
CA HIS A 56 14.79 6.94 -2.07
C HIS A 56 14.69 7.12 -3.59
N VAL A 57 13.83 6.36 -4.27
CA VAL A 57 13.58 6.52 -5.71
C VAL A 57 13.05 7.92 -6.00
N LEU A 58 12.05 8.39 -5.24
CA LEU A 58 11.53 9.75 -5.38
C LEU A 58 12.63 10.80 -5.22
N ALA A 59 13.45 10.71 -4.18
CA ALA A 59 14.51 11.69 -3.86
C ALA A 59 15.66 11.70 -4.88
N THR A 60 15.96 10.56 -5.51
CA THR A 60 17.06 10.44 -6.48
C THR A 60 16.63 10.60 -7.93
N THR A 61 15.32 10.67 -8.20
CA THR A 61 14.79 10.84 -9.56
C THR A 61 15.17 12.22 -10.11
N LYS A 62 15.84 12.23 -11.26
CA LYS A 62 16.25 13.44 -11.99
C LYS A 62 15.42 13.62 -13.25
N GLN A 63 15.25 14.87 -13.67
CA GLN A 63 14.63 15.21 -14.94
C GLN A 63 15.48 14.67 -16.09
N GLU A 64 14.84 14.01 -17.05
CA GLU A 64 15.51 13.44 -18.22
C GLU A 64 15.77 14.53 -19.28
N ASN A 65 16.78 14.31 -20.14
CA ASN A 65 17.10 15.26 -21.20
C ASN A 65 15.94 15.34 -22.20
N GLY A 66 15.40 16.53 -22.45
CA GLY A 66 14.23 16.74 -23.31
C GLY A 66 12.88 16.47 -22.64
N GLN A 67 12.84 16.07 -21.37
CA GLN A 67 11.59 15.95 -20.61
C GLN A 67 11.07 17.34 -20.23
N SER A 68 9.79 17.61 -20.47
CA SER A 68 9.17 18.86 -20.01
C SER A 68 9.01 18.90 -18.48
N VAL A 69 8.88 20.10 -17.92
CA VAL A 69 8.68 20.29 -16.46
C VAL A 69 7.39 19.60 -16.00
N ASP A 70 6.30 19.73 -16.76
CA ASP A 70 5.01 19.11 -16.41
C ASP A 70 5.10 17.58 -16.37
N GLN A 71 5.77 16.98 -17.36
CA GLN A 71 6.02 15.53 -17.37
C GLN A 71 6.88 15.09 -16.18
N PHE A 72 7.86 15.91 -15.78
CA PHE A 72 8.69 15.60 -14.62
C PHE A 72 7.89 15.66 -13.31
N ILE A 73 7.08 16.70 -13.12
CA ILE A 73 6.19 16.81 -11.95
C ILE A 73 5.19 15.65 -11.90
N GLN A 74 4.58 15.28 -13.03
CA GLN A 74 3.69 14.11 -13.11
C GLN A 74 4.41 12.81 -12.72
N LYS A 75 5.66 12.61 -13.17
CA LYS A 75 6.49 11.46 -12.78
C LYS A 75 6.72 11.45 -11.26
N LEU A 76 7.10 12.59 -10.67
CA LEU A 76 7.29 12.69 -9.22
C LEU A 76 6.00 12.41 -8.43
N HIS A 77 4.85 12.91 -8.89
CA HIS A 77 3.56 12.59 -8.28
C HIS A 77 3.25 11.09 -8.31
N SER A 78 3.55 10.41 -9.42
CA SER A 78 3.34 8.96 -9.52
C SER A 78 4.20 8.16 -8.54
N LEU A 79 5.46 8.58 -8.34
CA LEU A 79 6.38 7.95 -7.39
C LEU A 79 5.99 8.22 -5.93
N ALA A 80 5.44 9.40 -5.64
CA ALA A 80 5.02 9.78 -4.29
C ALA A 80 3.88 8.89 -3.74
N ILE A 81 3.07 8.26 -4.61
CA ILE A 81 2.00 7.34 -4.21
C ILE A 81 2.55 6.15 -3.42
N ASP A 82 3.74 5.68 -3.79
CA ASP A 82 4.36 4.49 -3.20
C ASP A 82 5.15 4.82 -1.91
N CYS A 83 5.35 6.09 -1.60
CA CYS A 83 6.12 6.57 -0.44
C CYS A 83 5.38 6.47 0.89
N ASN A 84 4.06 6.17 0.86
CA ASN A 84 3.22 5.99 2.03
C ASN A 84 3.32 7.16 3.04
N PHE A 85 3.10 8.39 2.57
CA PHE A 85 3.09 9.56 3.47
C PHE A 85 1.88 9.50 4.41
N LEU A 86 2.14 9.34 5.70
CA LEU A 86 1.12 9.27 6.75
C LEU A 86 1.10 10.55 7.59
N SER A 87 -0.04 10.83 8.19
CA SER A 87 -0.14 11.87 9.21
C SER A 87 0.54 11.38 10.50
N VAL A 88 1.72 11.93 10.80
CA VAL A 88 2.55 11.56 11.95
C VAL A 88 2.88 12.79 12.81
N SER A 89 3.46 12.57 14.00
CA SER A 89 3.97 13.68 14.81
C SER A 89 5.11 14.41 14.09
N ALA A 90 5.30 15.69 14.41
CA ALA A 90 6.39 16.48 13.85
C ALA A 90 7.78 15.88 14.15
N GLU A 91 7.93 15.23 15.31
CA GLU A 91 9.15 14.52 15.70
C GLU A 91 9.40 13.31 14.78
N LYS A 92 8.40 12.44 14.60
CA LYS A 92 8.52 11.29 13.71
C LYS A 92 8.81 11.72 12.26
N HIS A 93 8.17 12.80 11.80
CA HIS A 93 8.44 13.33 10.47
C HIS A 93 9.89 13.84 10.32
N ARG A 94 10.44 14.48 11.35
CA ARG A 94 11.85 14.91 11.36
C ARG A 94 12.79 13.71 11.26
N ASP A 95 12.55 12.67 12.05
CA ASP A 95 13.39 11.46 12.03
C ASP A 95 13.33 10.75 10.69
N GLU A 96 12.14 10.64 10.09
CA GLU A 96 11.97 10.12 8.73
C GLU A 96 12.73 10.95 7.70
N ALA A 97 12.65 12.29 7.77
CA ALA A 97 13.37 13.18 6.86
C ALA A 97 14.90 13.04 7.00
N ILE A 98 15.41 12.92 8.23
CA ILE A 98 16.84 12.70 8.48
C ILE A 98 17.27 11.33 7.95
N ARG A 99 16.47 10.28 8.18
CA ARG A 99 16.72 8.93 7.66
C ARG A 99 16.81 8.94 6.13
N ASP A 100 15.84 9.55 5.46
CA ASP A 100 15.76 9.56 4.00
C ASP A 100 16.95 10.34 3.37
N ALA A 101 17.36 11.45 4.01
CA ALA A 101 18.55 12.21 3.64
C ALA A 101 19.85 11.43 3.89
N PHE A 102 19.95 10.74 5.04
CA PHE A 102 21.10 9.90 5.39
C PHE A 102 21.31 8.78 4.36
N ILE A 103 20.25 8.04 4.02
CA ILE A 103 20.32 6.94 3.05
C ILE A 103 20.70 7.47 1.67
N THR A 104 20.09 8.58 1.24
CA THR A 104 20.37 9.16 -0.08
C THR A 104 21.77 9.75 -0.18
N GLY A 105 22.27 10.35 0.91
CA GLY A 105 23.60 10.97 0.98
C GLY A 105 24.75 10.00 1.29
N ALA A 106 24.47 8.75 1.66
CA ALA A 106 25.50 7.77 1.99
C ALA A 106 26.42 7.48 0.79
N ILE A 107 27.73 7.66 0.96
CA ILE A 107 28.75 7.42 -0.09
C ILE A 107 28.89 5.93 -0.41
N SER A 108 28.88 5.09 0.64
CA SER A 108 29.03 3.64 0.48
C SER A 108 27.78 3.01 -0.14
N ASN A 109 27.92 2.54 -1.38
CA ASN A 109 26.83 1.91 -2.12
C ASN A 109 26.33 0.63 -1.46
N SER A 110 27.22 -0.15 -0.84
CA SER A 110 26.89 -1.40 -0.16
C SER A 110 26.07 -1.14 1.10
N ILE A 111 26.42 -0.10 1.88
CA ILE A 111 25.62 0.33 3.03
C ILE A 111 24.25 0.79 2.55
N ARG A 112 24.21 1.68 1.54
CA ARG A 112 22.95 2.18 1.00
C ARG A 112 22.03 1.06 0.52
N GLN A 113 22.55 0.09 -0.24
CA GLN A 113 21.78 -1.07 -0.69
C GLN A 113 21.20 -1.88 0.47
N ARG A 114 22.01 -2.18 1.50
CA ARG A 114 21.54 -2.95 2.68
C ARG A 114 20.45 -2.23 3.46
N LEU A 115 20.53 -0.90 3.57
CA LEU A 115 19.48 -0.12 4.23
C LEU A 115 18.18 -0.12 3.39
N LEU A 116 18.30 -0.02 2.08
CA LEU A 116 17.17 -0.02 1.14
C LEU A 116 16.48 -1.38 1.00
N GLU A 117 17.10 -2.48 1.41
CA GLU A 117 16.47 -3.80 1.44
C GLU A 117 15.41 -3.94 2.55
N LYS A 118 15.47 -3.08 3.58
CA LYS A 118 14.59 -3.14 4.75
C LYS A 118 13.25 -2.44 4.50
N TYR A 119 12.15 -3.14 4.76
CA TYR A 119 10.78 -2.62 4.55
C TYR A 119 10.38 -1.56 5.58
N ASN A 120 10.80 -1.72 6.84
CA ASN A 120 10.59 -0.79 7.92
C ASN A 120 11.95 -0.49 8.53
N LEU A 121 12.35 0.78 8.53
CA LEU A 121 13.64 1.21 9.05
C LEU A 121 13.43 2.55 9.74
N ASP A 122 13.74 2.65 11.03
CA ASP A 122 13.80 3.95 11.69
C ASP A 122 15.22 4.53 11.62
N LEU A 123 15.36 5.79 12.04
CA LEU A 123 16.64 6.49 12.03
C LEU A 123 17.69 5.82 12.92
N GLN A 124 17.29 5.31 14.09
CA GLN A 124 18.22 4.69 15.04
C GLN A 124 18.82 3.42 14.45
N HIS A 125 17.98 2.48 14.02
CA HIS A 125 18.40 1.24 13.38
C HIS A 125 19.19 1.51 12.10
N ALA A 126 18.78 2.47 11.25
CA ALA A 126 19.54 2.84 10.06
C ALA A 126 20.99 3.23 10.39
N SER A 127 21.16 4.02 11.45
CA SER A 127 22.47 4.48 11.89
C SER A 127 23.32 3.36 12.50
N GLU A 128 22.71 2.45 13.26
CA GLU A 128 23.37 1.30 13.87
C GLU A 128 23.82 0.30 12.81
N ASP A 129 22.93 -0.08 11.89
CA ASP A 129 23.24 -0.97 10.77
C ASP A 129 24.40 -0.42 9.93
N ALA A 130 24.36 0.88 9.62
CA ALA A 130 25.40 1.51 8.83
C ALA A 130 26.77 1.46 9.54
N ARG A 131 26.81 1.75 10.85
CA ARG A 131 28.04 1.65 11.65
C ARG A 131 28.57 0.21 11.70
N MET A 132 27.69 -0.77 11.89
CA MET A 132 28.09 -2.18 11.90
C MET A 132 28.67 -2.61 10.55
N LEU A 133 28.04 -2.21 9.45
CA LEU A 133 28.51 -2.50 8.10
C LEU A 133 29.83 -1.80 7.78
N GLU A 134 29.98 -0.54 8.18
CA GLU A 134 31.22 0.23 8.00
C GLU A 134 32.39 -0.42 8.75
N HIS A 135 32.17 -0.80 10.01
CA HIS A 135 33.18 -1.49 10.82
C HIS A 135 33.55 -2.85 10.22
N ALA A 136 32.57 -3.63 9.76
CA ALA A 136 32.83 -4.91 9.08
C ALA A 136 33.64 -4.72 7.78
N GLN A 137 33.37 -3.66 7.01
CA GLN A 137 34.12 -3.33 5.80
C GLN A 137 35.56 -2.93 6.09
N GLN A 138 35.80 -2.18 7.17
CA GLN A 138 37.14 -1.80 7.60
C GLN A 138 37.94 -3.04 8.06
N GLN A 139 37.32 -3.93 8.85
CA GLN A 139 37.97 -5.15 9.32
C GLN A 139 38.30 -6.13 8.20
N SER A 140 37.48 -6.20 7.14
CA SER A 140 37.74 -7.06 5.98
C SER A 140 38.86 -6.57 5.07
N GLN A 141 39.35 -5.33 5.24
CA GLN A 141 40.43 -4.74 4.45
C GLN A 141 41.80 -4.85 5.14
N ILE A 142 41.84 -5.41 6.34
CA ILE A 142 43.05 -5.74 7.12
C ILE A 142 43.44 -7.19 6.80
#